data_AF-A0A227J2L1-F1
#
_entry.id   AF-A0A227J2L1-F1
#
_cell.length_a   1.000
_cell.length_b   1.000
_cell.length_c   1.000
_cell.angle_alpha   90.00
_cell.angle_beta   90.00
_cell.angle_gamma   90.00
#
_symmetry.space_group_name_H-M   'P 1'
#
loop_
_entity.id
_entity.type
_entity.pdbx_description
1 polymer ?
#
loop_
_entity_poly.entity_id
_entity_poly.type
_entity_poly.pdbx_seq_one_letter_code
_entity_poly.pdbx_strand_id
1 'polypeptide(L)'
;STLMSCHMDTVTPGIGIEPIIEDGIIRSKGNTILGGDDKSGIAAIMEAVRCIQAENLEHKTLELAFTVHEEGGLFGSEYFDMSHVTSTEAIVLDTGGPIGTIVT
;
A
#
# COMPACT_ATOMS: atom_id res chain seq x y z
N SER A 1 11.76 4.15 -14.75
CA SER A 1 10.79 4.45 -13.69
C SER A 1 10.29 3.13 -13.13
N THR A 2 9.69 3.15 -11.95
CA THR A 2 9.03 1.97 -11.37
C THR A 2 7.70 2.43 -10.79
N LEU A 3 6.64 1.67 -11.06
CA LEU A 3 5.33 1.88 -10.46
C LEU A 3 5.29 1.18 -9.10
N MET A 4 4.92 1.90 -8.05
CA MET A 4 4.61 1.34 -6.74
C MET A 4 3.09 1.37 -6.58
N SER A 5 2.48 0.24 -6.25
CA SER A 5 1.03 0.13 -6.13
C SER A 5 0.58 -0.45 -4.79
N CYS A 6 -0.48 0.15 -4.25
CA CYS A 6 -1.24 -0.30 -3.09
C CYS A 6 -2.72 0.01 -3.28
N HIS A 7 -3.62 -0.60 -2.51
CA HIS A 7 -5.04 -0.23 -2.49
C HIS A 7 -5.44 0.55 -1.23
N MET A 8 -6.40 1.47 -1.37
CA MET A 8 -6.83 2.37 -0.29
C MET A 8 -8.06 1.88 0.47
N ASP A 9 -8.84 1.00 -0.14
CA ASP A 9 -10.01 0.42 0.48
C ASP A 9 -9.62 -0.67 1.49
N THR A 10 -10.63 -1.17 2.21
CA THR A 10 -10.46 -2.22 3.20
C THR A 10 -11.75 -3.01 3.29
N VAL A 11 -11.69 -4.29 3.64
CA VAL A 11 -12.90 -5.04 4.01
C VAL A 11 -13.66 -4.48 5.23
N THR A 12 -14.89 -4.96 5.43
CA THR A 12 -15.69 -4.67 6.62
C THR A 12 -15.37 -5.64 7.77
N PRO A 13 -15.46 -5.22 9.06
CA PRO A 13 -15.81 -3.89 9.55
C PRO A 13 -14.60 -2.94 9.69
N GLY A 14 -14.53 -1.88 8.85
CA GLY A 14 -13.40 -0.94 8.77
C GLY A 14 -13.70 0.49 9.24
N ILE A 15 -14.84 0.75 9.89
CA ILE A 15 -15.22 2.08 10.39
C ILE A 15 -14.91 2.18 11.89
N GLY A 16 -14.25 3.27 12.30
CA GLY A 16 -13.91 3.49 13.71
C GLY A 16 -12.78 2.58 14.21
N ILE A 17 -11.81 2.26 13.35
CA ILE A 17 -10.66 1.44 13.71
C ILE A 17 -9.86 2.14 14.81
N GLU A 18 -9.67 1.43 15.94
CA GLU A 18 -8.79 1.84 17.03
C GLU A 18 -7.53 0.96 17.01
N PRO A 19 -6.39 1.43 16.46
CA PRO A 19 -5.14 0.69 16.51
C PRO A 19 -4.51 0.77 17.91
N ILE A 20 -3.99 -0.35 18.40
CA ILE A 20 -3.21 -0.47 19.63
C ILE A 20 -1.87 -1.12 19.32
N ILE A 21 -0.86 -0.84 20.15
CA ILE A 21 0.45 -1.48 20.08
C ILE A 21 0.59 -2.41 21.28
N GLU A 22 0.74 -3.70 21.01
CA GLU A 22 0.97 -4.73 22.03
C GLU A 22 2.14 -5.61 21.59
N ASP A 23 3.16 -5.71 22.44
CA ASP A 23 4.38 -6.47 22.19
C ASP A 23 5.08 -6.09 20.87
N GLY A 24 5.06 -4.81 20.52
CA GLY A 24 5.65 -4.29 19.28
C GLY A 24 4.83 -4.56 18.02
N ILE A 25 3.64 -5.16 18.16
CA ILE A 25 2.73 -5.46 17.05
C ILE A 25 1.56 -4.46 17.09
N ILE A 26 1.31 -3.80 15.96
CA ILE A 26 0.11 -2.99 15.77
C ILE A 26 -1.06 -3.94 15.49
N ARG A 27 -2.15 -3.82 16.26
CA ARG A 27 -3.37 -4.62 16.09
C ARG A 27 -4.61 -3.76 16.33
N SER A 28 -5.76 -4.23 15.84
CA SER A 28 -7.05 -3.60 16.18
C SER A 28 -7.39 -3.87 17.64
N LYS A 29 -8.09 -2.94 18.29
CA LYS A 29 -8.67 -3.11 19.63
C LYS A 29 -9.78 -4.17 19.69
N GLY A 30 -10.23 -4.69 18.53
CA GLY A 30 -10.96 -5.96 18.44
C GLY A 30 -12.31 -5.91 17.73
N ASN A 31 -13.00 -4.77 17.70
CA ASN A 31 -14.32 -4.66 17.07
C ASN A 31 -14.27 -4.38 15.56
N THR A 32 -13.07 -4.12 15.03
CA THR A 32 -12.84 -3.79 13.63
C THR A 32 -11.65 -4.58 13.08
N ILE A 33 -11.49 -4.62 11.76
CA ILE A 33 -10.18 -4.93 11.18
C ILE A 33 -9.14 -3.87 11.59
N LEU A 34 -7.86 -4.14 11.35
CA LEU A 34 -6.81 -3.12 11.45
C LEU A 34 -6.71 -2.28 10.16
N GLY A 35 -6.98 -2.88 9.00
CA GLY A 35 -6.68 -2.28 7.70
C GLY A 35 -5.18 -2.23 7.39
N GLY A 36 -4.41 -3.18 7.92
CA GLY A 36 -2.98 -3.33 7.57
C GLY A 36 -2.80 -3.72 6.11
N ASP A 37 -3.67 -4.60 5.64
CA ASP A 37 -4.02 -4.79 4.23
C ASP A 37 -4.94 -3.61 3.82
N ASP A 38 -4.53 -2.65 2.97
CA ASP A 38 -3.15 -2.46 2.43
C ASP A 38 -2.52 -1.12 2.88
N LYS A 39 -2.98 -0.57 4.02
CA LYS A 39 -2.43 0.69 4.53
C LYS A 39 -0.99 0.54 5.02
N SER A 40 -0.53 -0.68 5.28
CA SER A 40 0.89 -0.93 5.62
C SER A 40 1.81 -0.67 4.43
N GLY A 41 1.42 -1.10 3.22
CA GLY A 41 2.12 -0.78 1.98
C GLY A 41 2.13 0.71 1.70
N ILE A 42 0.96 1.37 1.83
CA ILE A 42 0.85 2.84 1.67
C ILE A 42 1.77 3.57 2.65
N ALA A 43 1.75 3.20 3.94
CA ALA A 43 2.59 3.83 4.96
C ALA A 43 4.08 3.68 4.64
N ALA A 44 4.51 2.50 4.17
CA ALA A 44 5.89 2.25 3.79
C ALA A 44 6.33 3.09 2.57
N ILE A 45 5.49 3.19 1.54
CA ILE A 45 5.77 4.02 0.35
C ILE A 45 5.88 5.49 0.74
N MET A 46 4.93 6.00 1.53
CA MET A 46 4.91 7.41 1.92
C MET A 46 6.13 7.77 2.79
N GLU A 47 6.53 6.88 3.69
CA GLU A 47 7.76 7.05 4.48
C GLU A 47 9.02 7.02 3.60
N ALA A 48 9.11 6.10 2.65
CA ALA A 48 10.23 6.04 1.72
C ALA A 48 10.37 7.34 0.91
N VAL A 49 9.27 7.88 0.39
CA VAL A 49 9.25 9.17 -0.32
C VAL A 49 9.72 10.30 0.60
N ARG A 50 9.24 10.33 1.85
CA ARG A 50 9.65 11.33 2.84
C ARG A 50 11.14 11.26 3.13
N CYS A 51 11.71 10.07 3.29
CA CYS A 51 13.14 9.87 3.53
C CYS A 51 13.98 10.32 2.32
N ILE A 52 13.59 9.92 1.10
CA ILE A 52 14.24 10.35 -0.14
C ILE A 52 14.29 11.88 -0.24
N GLN A 53 13.17 12.54 0.05
CA GLN A 53 13.09 14.01 0.03
C GLN A 53 13.92 14.66 1.15
N ALA A 54 13.83 14.14 2.37
CA ALA A 54 14.51 14.70 3.53
C ALA A 54 16.04 14.62 3.42
N GLU A 55 16.55 13.52 2.85
CA GLU A 55 17.98 13.26 2.69
C GLU A 55 18.51 13.65 1.30
N ASN A 56 17.63 14.12 0.40
CA ASN A 56 17.95 14.45 -0.99
C ASN A 56 18.72 13.32 -1.70
N LEU A 57 18.21 12.09 -1.54
CA LEU A 57 18.84 10.89 -2.10
C LEU A 57 18.67 10.87 -3.63
N GLU A 58 19.69 10.37 -4.34
CA GLU A 58 19.51 10.05 -5.75
C GLU A 58 18.54 8.88 -5.91
N HIS A 59 17.58 9.02 -6.82
CA HIS A 59 16.59 7.98 -7.08
C HIS A 59 16.14 8.01 -8.55
N LYS A 60 15.63 6.86 -9.03
CA LYS A 60 14.90 6.81 -10.31
C LYS A 60 13.51 7.42 -10.13
N THR A 61 12.86 7.81 -11.22
CA THR A 61 11.44 8.21 -11.18
C THR A 61 10.59 7.09 -10.56
N LEU A 62 9.84 7.45 -9.52
CA LEU A 62 8.83 6.60 -8.89
C LEU A 62 7.45 7.11 -9.31
N GLU A 63 6.62 6.20 -9.81
CA GLU A 63 5.19 6.45 -10.02
C GLU A 63 4.44 5.76 -8.89
N LEU A 64 3.45 6.45 -8.30
CA LEU A 64 2.68 5.92 -7.17
C LEU A 64 1.22 5.78 -7.60
N ALA A 65 0.68 4.56 -7.56
CA ALA A 65 -0.72 4.29 -7.80
C ALA A 65 -1.37 3.76 -6.52
N PHE A 66 -2.35 4.51 -6.00
CA PHE A 66 -3.19 4.07 -4.91
C PHE A 66 -4.58 3.79 -5.46
N THR A 67 -4.90 2.50 -5.62
CA THR A 67 -6.16 2.06 -6.23
C THR A 67 -7.31 2.14 -5.23
N VAL A 68 -8.52 2.05 -5.76
CA VAL A 68 -9.76 1.95 -4.99
C VAL A 68 -10.47 0.65 -5.36
N HIS A 69 -11.28 0.11 -4.46
CA HIS A 69 -12.14 -1.03 -4.74
C HIS A 69 -11.37 -2.29 -5.22
N GLU A 70 -10.20 -2.54 -4.63
CA GLU A 70 -9.48 -3.81 -4.79
C GLU A 70 -10.29 -4.95 -4.18
N GLU A 71 -10.75 -4.74 -2.94
CA GLU A 71 -11.40 -5.74 -2.09
C GLU A 71 -12.78 -6.17 -2.63
N GLY A 72 -13.35 -5.35 -3.51
CA GLY A 72 -14.61 -5.60 -4.19
C GLY A 72 -14.48 -6.26 -5.56
N GLY A 73 -13.26 -6.58 -6.00
CA GLY A 73 -13.00 -7.27 -7.26
C GLY A 73 -12.07 -6.53 -8.23
N LEU A 74 -11.05 -5.83 -7.71
CA LEU A 74 -10.01 -5.16 -8.52
C LEU A 74 -10.52 -4.03 -9.42
N PHE A 75 -11.70 -3.47 -9.16
CA PHE A 75 -12.33 -2.54 -10.10
C PHE A 75 -11.54 -1.24 -10.28
N GLY A 76 -10.87 -0.72 -9.25
CA GLY A 76 -10.06 0.48 -9.44
C GLY A 76 -8.91 0.28 -10.42
N SER A 77 -8.20 -0.84 -10.35
CA SER A 77 -7.12 -1.14 -11.28
C SER A 77 -7.64 -1.55 -12.65
N GLU A 78 -8.75 -2.29 -12.71
CA GLU A 78 -9.39 -2.70 -13.97
C GLU A 78 -9.84 -1.50 -14.82
N TYR A 79 -10.37 -0.45 -14.18
CA TYR A 79 -10.88 0.75 -14.87
C TYR A 79 -9.89 1.92 -14.94
N PHE A 80 -8.66 1.75 -14.46
CA PHE A 80 -7.67 2.81 -14.49
C PHE A 80 -7.16 3.09 -15.92
N ASP A 81 -7.05 4.38 -16.30
CA ASP A 81 -6.45 4.78 -17.57
C ASP A 81 -4.92 4.66 -17.51
N MET A 82 -4.41 3.52 -18.00
CA MET A 82 -2.99 3.21 -18.03
C MET A 82 -2.15 4.18 -18.89
N SER A 83 -2.75 5.09 -19.67
CA SER A 83 -1.99 6.14 -20.35
C SER A 83 -1.29 7.12 -19.39
N HIS A 84 -1.69 7.12 -18.12
CA HIS A 84 -1.04 7.87 -17.04
C HIS A 84 0.18 7.18 -16.41
N VAL A 85 0.43 5.90 -16.71
CA VAL A 85 1.58 5.13 -16.21
C VAL A 85 2.62 5.03 -17.31
N THR A 86 3.86 5.43 -17.03
CA THR A 86 4.97 5.31 -17.99
C THR A 86 5.95 4.20 -17.60
N SER A 87 5.89 3.70 -16.37
CA SER A 87 6.72 2.60 -15.90
C SER A 87 6.39 1.29 -16.61
N THR A 88 7.43 0.53 -16.99
CA THR A 88 7.30 -0.80 -17.59
C THR A 88 7.33 -1.94 -16.57
N GLU A 89 7.63 -1.60 -15.31
CA GLU A 89 7.75 -2.52 -14.18
C GLU A 89 6.95 -1.95 -13.01
N ALA A 90 6.29 -2.84 -12.25
CA ALA A 90 5.52 -2.48 -11.09
C ALA A 90 5.88 -3.38 -9.89
N ILE A 91 5.83 -2.79 -8.69
CA ILE A 91 5.90 -3.50 -7.41
C ILE A 91 4.59 -3.22 -6.69
N VAL A 92 3.83 -4.28 -6.40
CA VAL A 92 2.58 -4.21 -5.64
C VAL A 92 2.87 -4.67 -4.22
N LEU A 93 2.63 -3.81 -3.23
CA LEU A 93 2.99 -4.08 -1.82
C LEU A 93 1.82 -4.67 -1.04
N ASP A 94 1.11 -5.63 -1.63
CA ASP A 94 -0.19 -6.11 -1.17
C ASP A 94 -0.18 -7.63 -0.92
N THR A 95 0.93 -8.13 -0.37
CA THR A 95 1.06 -9.55 -0.05
C THR A 95 1.44 -9.74 1.41
N GLY A 96 0.72 -10.65 2.06
CA GLY A 96 1.05 -11.09 3.40
C GLY A 96 2.26 -12.04 3.41
N GLY A 97 2.76 -12.33 4.61
CA GLY A 97 3.88 -13.24 4.82
C GLY A 97 5.18 -12.52 5.20
N PRO A 98 6.31 -13.24 5.21
CA PRO A 98 7.59 -12.66 5.61
C PRO A 98 8.08 -11.57 4.64
N ILE A 99 8.58 -10.46 5.20
CA ILE A 99 9.24 -9.42 4.42
C ILE A 99 10.42 -10.05 3.64
N GLY A 100 10.51 -9.72 2.35
CA GLY A 100 11.52 -10.24 1.44
C GLY A 100 11.04 -11.40 0.56
N THR A 101 9.84 -11.93 0.79
CA THR A 101 9.17 -12.83 -0.15
C THR A 101 8.70 -12.05 -1.39
N ILE A 102 8.95 -12.60 -2.58
CA ILE A 102 8.49 -12.04 -3.86
C ILE A 102 7.51 -13.02 -4.48
N VAL A 103 6.31 -12.53 -4.80
CA VAL A 103 5.31 -13.25 -5.60
C VAL A 103 5.39 -12.70 -7.02
N THR A 104 5.66 -13.57 -8.00
CA THR A 104 5.84 -13.21 -9.42
C THR A 104 4.81 -13.90 -10.29
#